data_AF-A0A2Z7CGX8-F1
#
_entry.id   AF-A0A2Z7CGX8-F1
#
_cell.length_a   1.000
_cell.length_b   1.000
_cell.length_c   1.000
_cell.angle_alpha   90.00
_cell.angle_beta   90.00
_cell.angle_gamma   90.00
#
_symmetry.space_group_name_H-M   'P 1'
#
loop_
_entity.id
_entity.type
_entity.pdbx_description
1 polymer ?
#
loop_
_entity_poly.entity_id
_entity_poly.type
_entity_poly.pdbx_seq_one_letter_code
_entity_poly.pdbx_strand_id
1 'polypeptide(L)' 'MAEAHTTSYSVHPGGTKMYKDLQKLYWWPGMKRDIAKFVSECLTCHQVKAEHQRPAGMLRPLPIPE' A
#
# COMPACT_ATOMS: atom_id res chain seq x y z
N MET A 1 -5.74 15.33 19.15
CA MET A 1 -5.80 15.03 17.70
C MET A 1 -4.87 13.87 17.33
N ALA A 2 -4.74 12.85 18.19
CA ALA A 2 -4.16 11.57 17.80
C ALA A 2 -5.31 10.70 17.25
N GLU A 3 -5.97 11.20 16.21
CA GLU A 3 -7.16 10.58 15.66
C GLU A 3 -6.74 9.67 14.49
N ALA A 4 -7.06 8.39 14.63
CA ALA A 4 -7.08 7.36 13.57
C ALA A 4 -5.75 6.88 12.95
N HIS A 5 -4.59 7.23 13.49
CA HIS A 5 -3.28 6.75 12.96
C HIS A 5 -2.63 5.59 13.74
N THR A 6 -3.18 5.17 14.89
CA THR A 6 -2.53 4.16 15.76
C THR A 6 -3.30 2.84 15.90
N THR A 7 -4.51 2.73 15.37
CA THR A 7 -5.26 1.48 15.38
C THR A 7 -4.75 0.56 14.27
N SER A 8 -4.36 -0.66 14.65
CA SER A 8 -3.97 -1.79 13.77
C SER A 8 -5.03 -2.13 12.69
N TYR A 9 -6.24 -1.62 12.86
CA TYR A 9 -7.39 -1.76 11.95
C TYR A 9 -7.77 -0.47 11.22
N SER A 10 -6.94 0.57 11.21
CA SER A 10 -7.05 1.61 10.18
C SER A 10 -6.69 0.95 8.86
N VAL A 11 -7.70 0.30 8.26
CA VAL A 11 -7.66 -0.36 6.96
C VAL A 11 -7.15 0.68 6.00
N HIS A 12 -5.83 0.69 5.78
CA HIS A 12 -5.18 1.65 4.91
C HIS A 12 -5.82 1.49 3.54
N PRO A 13 -6.71 2.42 3.16
CA PRO A 13 -7.28 2.37 1.84
C PRO A 13 -6.07 2.63 0.94
N GLY A 14 -5.65 1.65 0.13
CA GLY A 14 -4.58 1.92 -0.84
C GLY A 14 -4.89 3.21 -1.62
N GLY A 15 -3.89 3.86 -2.22
CA GLY A 15 -4.08 5.19 -2.83
C GLY A 15 -5.30 5.32 -3.76
N THR A 16 -5.70 4.23 -4.42
CA THR A 16 -6.93 4.15 -5.22
C THR A 16 -8.21 4.34 -4.40
N LYS A 17 -8.34 3.72 -3.23
CA LYS A 17 -9.53 3.88 -2.37
C LYS A 17 -9.55 5.28 -1.74
N MET A 18 -8.40 5.77 -1.26
CA MET A 18 -8.29 7.16 -0.78
C MET A 18 -8.70 8.17 -1.84
N TYR A 19 -8.25 8.00 -3.09
CA TYR A 19 -8.65 8.85 -4.20
C TYR A 19 -10.16 8.80 -4.44
N LYS A 20 -10.75 7.61 -4.52
CA LYS A 20 -12.20 7.44 -4.74
C LYS A 20 -13.05 8.03 -3.62
N ASP A 21 -12.60 7.93 -2.37
CA ASP A 21 -13.36 8.45 -1.24
C ASP A 21 -13.27 9.97 -1.16
N LEU A 22 -12.07 10.54 -1.32
CA LEU A 22 -11.89 11.98 -1.33
C LEU A 22 -12.56 12.64 -2.54
N GLN A 23 -12.56 11.99 -3.72
CA GLN A 23 -13.18 12.53 -4.94
C GLN A 23 -14.69 12.74 -4.79
N LYS A 24 -15.36 12.04 -3.87
CA LYS A 24 -16.81 12.21 -3.61
C LYS A 24 -17.13 13.54 -2.92
N LEU A 25 -16.17 14.08 -2.16
CA LEU A 25 -16.38 15.24 -1.30
C LEU A 25 -15.56 16.46 -1.72
N TYR A 26 -14.43 16.22 -2.39
CA TYR A 26 -13.43 17.23 -2.70
C TYR A 26 -12.88 17.04 -4.10
N TRP A 27 -12.49 18.15 -4.73
CA TRP A 27 -11.78 18.15 -6.00
C TRP A 27 -10.77 19.29 -6.05
N TRP A 28 -9.56 18.98 -6.52
CA TRP A 28 -8.54 19.98 -6.80
C TRP A 28 -7.57 19.50 -7.91
N PRO A 29 -6.91 20.43 -8.63
CA PRO A 29 -5.87 20.09 -9.60
C PRO A 29 -4.71 19.36 -8.92
N GLY A 30 -4.34 18.18 -9.43
CA GLY A 30 -3.21 17.41 -8.87
C GLY A 30 -3.56 16.43 -7.75
N MET A 31 -4.83 16.32 -7.36
CA MET A 31 -5.31 15.44 -6.30
C MET A 31 -4.77 14.00 -6.34
N LYS A 32 -4.74 13.36 -7.50
CA LYS A 32 -4.16 12.01 -7.65
C LYS A 32 -2.68 11.97 -7.27
N ARG A 33 -1.91 12.99 -7.66
CA ARG A 33 -0.47 13.10 -7.38
C ARG A 33 -0.22 13.33 -5.90
N ASP A 34 -1.01 14.20 -5.27
CA ASP A 34 -0.84 14.51 -3.85
C ASP A 34 -1.20 13.30 -2.98
N ILE A 35 -2.25 12.57 -3.33
CA ILE A 35 -2.62 11.32 -2.66
C ILE A 35 -1.53 10.25 -2.87
N ALA A 36 -0.99 10.14 -4.08
CA ALA A 36 0.12 9.21 -4.34
C ALA A 36 1.35 9.54 -3.47
N LYS A 37 1.70 10.83 -3.36
CA LYS A 37 2.79 11.32 -2.51
C LYS A 37 2.54 11.01 -1.03
N PHE A 38 1.34 11.32 -0.53
CA PHE A 38 0.95 11.01 0.85
C PHE A 38 1.06 9.51 1.17
N VAL A 39 0.59 8.65 0.26
CA VAL A 39 0.68 7.20 0.44
C VAL A 39 2.11 6.68 0.35
N SER A 40 2.99 7.31 -0.45
CA SER A 40 4.41 6.96 -0.50
C SER A 40 5.22 7.43 0.71
N GLU A 41 4.78 8.49 1.39
CA GLU A 41 5.44 8.96 2.61
C GLU A 41 4.95 8.22 3.88
N CYS A 42 3.86 7.46 3.76
CA CYS A 42 3.31 6.68 4.86
C CYS A 42 4.10 5.37 5.09
N LEU A 43 4.86 5.32 6.19
CA LEU A 43 5.64 4.15 6.62
C LEU A 43 4.78 2.89 6.73
N THR A 44 3.57 3.00 7.28
CA THR A 44 2.63 1.88 7.37
C THR A 44 2.23 1.38 5.99
N CYS A 45 1.82 2.26 5.07
CA CYS A 45 1.52 1.89 3.67
C CYS A 45 2.71 1.23 2.95
N HIS A 46 3.93 1.65 3.25
CA HIS A 46 5.15 1.04 2.70
C HIS A 46 5.39 -0.37 3.25
N GLN A 47 5.18 -0.58 4.54
CA GLN A 47 5.34 -1.88 5.19
C GLN A 47 4.28 -2.90 4.74
N VAL A 48 3.01 -2.48 4.56
CA VAL A 48 1.96 -3.41 4.10
C VAL A 48 2.06 -3.71 2.60
N LYS A 49 2.69 -2.84 1.81
CA LYS A 49 2.97 -3.09 0.38
C LYS A 49 4.11 -4.07 0.14
N ALA A 50 4.82 -4.51 1.18
CA ALA A 50 6.05 -5.27 1.07
C ALA A 50 5.93 -6.59 0.29
N GLU A 51 4.77 -7.26 0.26
CA GLU A 51 4.69 -8.52 -0.49
C GLU A 51 3.27 -8.86 -0.97
N HIS A 52 2.98 -8.52 -2.22
CA HIS A 52 2.02 -9.28 -3.05
C HIS A 52 2.76 -10.16 -4.07
N GLN A 53 4.08 -10.28 -3.95
CA GLN A 53 4.80 -11.28 -4.72
C GLN A 53 4.26 -12.65 -4.32
N ARG A 54 4.08 -13.53 -5.31
CA ARG A 54 3.75 -14.91 -5.00
C ARG A 54 4.85 -15.41 -4.07
N PRO A 55 4.52 -16.07 -2.94
CA PRO A 55 5.53 -16.68 -2.12
C PRO A 55 6.42 -17.52 -3.04
N ALA A 56 7.72 -17.31 -2.96
CA ALA A 56 8.67 -18.10 -3.72
C ALA A 56 8.34 -19.57 -3.44
N GLY A 57 7.90 -20.30 -4.47
CA GLY A 57 7.52 -21.69 -4.31
C GLY A 57 8.68 -22.51 -3.75
N MET A 58 8.40 -23.72 -3.27
CA MET A 58 9.43 -24.64 -2.77
C MET A 58 10.56 -24.78 -3.81
N LEU A 59 11.75 -24.29 -3.50
CA LEU A 59 12.92 -24.42 -4.38
C LEU A 59 13.25 -25.91 -4.49
N ARG A 60 13.14 -26.48 -5.69
CA ARG A 60 13.59 -27.85 -5.97
C ARG A 60 15.07 -27.82 -6.34
N PRO A 61 15.94 -28.57 -5.66
CA PRO A 61 17.35 -28.67 -6.04
C PRO A 61 17.48 -29.27 -7.44
N LEU A 62 18.45 -28.78 -8.22
CA LEU A 62 18.86 -29.43 -9.46
C LEU A 62 19.59 -30.76 -9.14
N PRO A 63 19.43 -31.81 -9.97
CA PRO A 63 20.19 -33.04 -9.79
C PRO A 63 21.69 -32.75 -9.94
N ILE A 64 22.50 -33.35 -9.06
CA ILE A 64 23.96 -33.26 -9.13
C ILE A 64 24.42 -34.08 -10.36
N PRO A 65 25.24 -33.52 -11.27
CA PRO A 65 25.79 -34.28 -12.39
C PRO A 65 26.77 -35.36 -11.91
N GLU A 66 26.84 -36.49 -12.62
CA GLU A 66 27.89 -37.52 -12.43
C GLU A 66 29.28 -37.02 -12.83
#